data_AF-A0A532DF12-F1
#
_entry.id   AF-A0A532DF12-F1
#
_cell.length_a   1.000
_cell.length_b   1.000
_cell.length_c   1.000
_cell.angle_alpha   90.00
_cell.angle_beta   90.00
_cell.angle_gamma   90.00
#
_symmetry.space_group_name_H-M   'P 1'
#
loop_
_entity.id
_entity.type
_entity.pdbx_description
1 polymer ?
#
loop_
_entity_poly.entity_id
_entity_poly.type
_entity_poly.pdbx_seq_one_letter_code
_entity_poly.pdbx_strand_id
1 'polypeptide(L)'
;RLADAACLLFDGTVFTDDEMIAAGVGQKTGARMGHLAMSGDAGSIAGLADVRIGRRVFVHINNTNPVLDENSAEHAAVKAAGWEVARDGMEMDL
;
A
#
# COMPACT_ATOMS: atom_id res chain seq x y z
N ARG A 1 -6.60 10.43 15.24
CA ARG A 1 -6.88 10.87 13.85
C ARG A 1 -5.56 11.26 13.21
N LEU A 2 -5.31 10.83 11.98
CA LEU A 2 -4.13 11.22 11.21
C LEU A 2 -4.46 12.51 10.44
N ALA A 3 -3.59 13.53 10.49
CA ALA A 3 -3.72 14.76 9.71
C ALA A 3 -2.41 15.56 9.74
N ASP A 4 -2.19 16.38 8.72
CA ASP A 4 -1.15 17.41 8.62
C ASP A 4 0.30 16.90 8.79
N ALA A 5 0.53 15.62 8.49
CA ALA A 5 1.87 15.04 8.46
C ALA A 5 2.61 15.44 7.18
N ALA A 6 3.88 15.85 7.31
CA ALA A 6 4.76 16.09 6.16
C ALA A 6 4.93 14.82 5.32
N CYS A 7 5.05 13.67 5.98
CA CYS A 7 5.10 12.38 5.33
C CYS A 7 4.42 11.27 6.14
N LEU A 8 3.77 10.36 5.44
CA LEU A 8 3.24 9.11 5.97
C LEU A 8 3.95 7.93 5.30
N LEU A 9 4.64 7.13 6.11
CA LEU A 9 5.05 5.77 5.75
C LEU A 9 3.96 4.83 6.27
N PHE A 10 3.33 4.07 5.38
CA PHE A 10 2.16 3.25 5.71
C PHE A 10 2.34 1.80 5.26
N ASP A 11 1.60 0.92 5.93
CA ASP A 11 1.54 -0.51 5.60
C ASP A 11 1.09 -0.73 4.15
N GLY A 12 1.92 -1.43 3.38
CA GLY A 12 1.67 -1.85 2.02
C GLY A 12 1.74 -3.37 1.83
N THR A 13 1.44 -4.14 2.87
CA THR A 13 1.68 -5.59 2.87
C THR A 13 0.96 -6.28 1.72
N VAL A 14 -0.34 -6.01 1.53
CA VAL A 14 -1.14 -6.63 0.46
C VAL A 14 -1.93 -5.58 -0.34
N PHE A 15 -2.07 -5.80 -1.65
CA PHE A 15 -2.86 -4.95 -2.53
C PHE A 15 -4.36 -5.25 -2.39
N THR A 16 -4.75 -6.53 -2.41
CA THR A 16 -6.11 -7.01 -2.07
C THR A 16 -6.09 -7.85 -0.79
N ASP A 17 -7.22 -7.94 -0.10
CA ASP A 17 -7.30 -8.68 1.16
C ASP A 17 -7.00 -10.19 0.98
N ASP A 18 -7.33 -10.76 -0.17
CA ASP A 18 -7.17 -12.18 -0.49
C ASP A 18 -5.90 -12.50 -1.28
N GLU A 19 -4.96 -11.56 -1.42
CA GLU A 19 -3.76 -11.67 -2.28
C GLU A 19 -2.98 -12.97 -2.09
N MET A 20 -2.72 -13.37 -0.83
CA MET A 20 -1.98 -14.59 -0.51
C MET A 20 -2.69 -15.87 -1.00
N ILE A 21 -4.03 -15.84 -1.01
CA ILE A 21 -4.88 -16.94 -1.46
C ILE A 21 -4.86 -16.97 -2.99
N ALA A 22 -5.04 -15.82 -3.64
CA ALA A 22 -4.99 -15.70 -5.09
C ALA A 22 -3.62 -16.12 -5.67
N ALA A 23 -2.53 -15.78 -4.98
CA ALA A 23 -1.17 -16.19 -5.34
C ALA A 23 -0.86 -17.66 -5.02
N GLY A 24 -1.72 -18.38 -4.29
CA GLY A 24 -1.55 -19.80 -3.97
C GLY A 24 -0.44 -20.09 -2.94
N VAL A 25 0.02 -19.08 -2.19
CA VAL A 25 1.14 -19.22 -1.23
C VAL A 25 0.68 -19.20 0.23
N GLY A 26 -0.62 -19.02 0.49
CA GLY A 26 -1.18 -19.05 1.84
C GLY A 26 -2.70 -19.07 1.86
N GLN A 27 -3.27 -19.20 3.06
CA GLN A 27 -4.73 -19.23 3.28
C GLN A 27 -5.24 -18.04 4.09
N LYS A 28 -4.36 -17.15 4.54
CA LYS A 28 -4.72 -16.00 5.38
C LYS A 28 -5.01 -14.79 4.50
N THR A 29 -6.09 -14.08 4.80
CA THR A 29 -6.31 -12.74 4.25
C THR A 29 -5.41 -11.70 4.93
N GLY A 30 -5.26 -10.51 4.34
CA GLY A 30 -4.59 -9.36 4.93
C GLY A 30 -5.15 -9.04 6.31
N ALA A 31 -6.47 -8.93 6.43
CA ALA A 31 -7.17 -8.68 7.68
C ALA A 31 -6.85 -9.75 8.74
N ARG A 32 -6.78 -11.03 8.35
CA ARG A 32 -6.38 -12.12 9.26
C ARG A 32 -4.93 -11.98 9.73
N MET A 33 -4.05 -11.41 8.91
CA MET A 33 -2.66 -11.11 9.26
C MET A 33 -2.51 -9.78 10.02
N GLY A 34 -3.56 -8.95 10.08
CA GLY A 34 -3.55 -7.65 10.73
C GLY A 34 -3.15 -6.48 9.81
N HIS A 35 -3.21 -6.70 8.50
CA HIS A 35 -2.85 -5.71 7.48
C HIS A 35 -4.08 -5.21 6.72
N LEU A 36 -4.17 -3.90 6.54
CA LEU A 36 -5.20 -3.29 5.71
C LEU A 36 -4.75 -3.34 4.24
N ALA A 37 -5.60 -3.85 3.35
CA ALA A 37 -5.30 -3.88 1.92
C ALA A 37 -5.14 -2.46 1.34
N MET A 38 -4.29 -2.31 0.31
CA MET A 38 -4.13 -1.01 -0.37
C MET A 38 -5.40 -0.59 -1.10
N SER A 39 -6.02 -1.54 -1.83
CA SER A 39 -7.11 -1.30 -2.76
C SER A 39 -8.50 -1.59 -2.16
N GLY A 40 -9.54 -1.26 -2.94
CA GLY A 40 -10.94 -1.42 -2.56
C GLY A 40 -11.47 -0.24 -1.73
N ASP A 41 -12.80 -0.15 -1.62
CA ASP A 41 -13.49 0.97 -0.95
C ASP A 41 -13.15 1.08 0.53
N ALA A 42 -12.82 -0.05 1.16
CA ALA A 42 -12.37 -0.12 2.55
C ALA A 42 -10.84 -0.14 2.69
N GLY A 43 -10.10 -0.05 1.58
CA GLY A 43 -8.64 -0.07 1.57
C GLY A 43 -8.00 1.23 2.04
N SER A 44 -6.70 1.18 2.27
CA SER A 44 -5.93 2.33 2.78
C SER A 44 -5.90 3.51 1.80
N ILE A 45 -5.90 3.27 0.48
CA ILE A 45 -5.93 4.34 -0.53
C ILE A 45 -7.23 5.14 -0.42
N ALA A 46 -8.37 4.46 -0.44
CA ALA A 46 -9.68 5.10 -0.31
C ALA A 46 -9.86 5.76 1.06
N GLY A 47 -9.51 5.04 2.13
CA GLY A 47 -9.67 5.51 3.51
C GLY A 47 -8.80 6.72 3.89
N LEU A 48 -7.71 6.98 3.15
CA LEU A 48 -6.79 8.09 3.39
C LEU A 48 -6.84 9.19 2.31
N ALA A 49 -7.72 9.07 1.32
CA ALA A 49 -7.81 10.00 0.19
C ALA A 49 -8.02 11.46 0.63
N ASP A 50 -8.91 11.69 1.60
CA ASP A 50 -9.27 13.03 2.08
C ASP A 50 -8.38 13.54 3.23
N VAL A 51 -7.41 12.75 3.68
CA VAL A 51 -6.52 13.14 4.77
C VAL A 51 -5.39 13.99 4.22
N ARG A 52 -5.21 15.22 4.73
CA ARG A 52 -4.10 16.09 4.33
C ARG A 52 -2.76 15.53 4.81
N ILE A 53 -1.96 15.04 3.86
CA ILE A 53 -0.62 14.49 4.05
C ILE A 53 0.23 14.99 2.88
N GLY A 54 1.45 15.47 3.17
CA GLY A 54 2.38 15.95 2.14
C GLY A 54 2.80 14.82 1.18
N ARG A 55 3.51 13.81 1.71
CA ARG A 55 4.03 12.67 0.95
C ARG A 55 3.51 11.34 1.52
N ARG A 56 3.06 10.43 0.67
CA ARG A 56 2.52 9.12 1.07
C ARG A 56 3.35 8.01 0.46
N VAL A 57 3.87 7.11 1.29
CA VAL A 57 4.75 6.02 0.84
C VAL A 57 4.31 4.71 1.47
N PHE A 58 4.06 3.69 0.66
CA PHE A 58 3.86 2.33 1.12
C PHE A 58 5.19 1.66 1.42
N VAL A 59 5.29 1.03 2.58
CA VAL A 59 6.43 0.24 3.07
C VAL A 59 5.96 -1.14 3.52
N HIS A 60 6.87 -2.03 3.91
CA HIS A 60 6.54 -3.38 4.39
C HIS A 60 5.68 -4.15 3.36
N ILE A 61 6.15 -4.18 2.11
CA ILE A 61 5.40 -4.75 0.99
C ILE A 61 5.71 -6.25 0.89
N ASN A 62 4.66 -7.08 0.86
CA ASN A 62 4.85 -8.51 0.75
C ASN A 62 5.28 -8.90 -0.67
N ASN A 63 6.01 -10.02 -0.79
CA ASN A 63 6.52 -10.51 -2.08
C ASN A 63 5.43 -10.87 -3.10
N THR A 64 4.20 -11.14 -2.65
CA THR A 64 3.05 -11.43 -3.52
C THR A 64 2.38 -10.19 -4.09
N ASN A 65 2.74 -9.00 -3.61
CA ASN A 65 2.02 -7.79 -3.95
C ASN A 65 2.38 -7.32 -5.37
N PRO A 66 1.40 -7.27 -6.30
CA PRO A 66 1.65 -6.90 -7.70
C PRO A 66 2.19 -5.46 -7.86
N VAL A 67 2.07 -4.62 -6.83
CA VAL A 67 2.65 -3.28 -6.83
C VAL A 67 4.18 -3.29 -6.98
N LEU A 68 4.84 -4.41 -6.69
CA LEU A 68 6.29 -4.57 -6.88
C LEU A 68 6.69 -4.69 -8.37
N ASP A 69 5.76 -5.09 -9.25
CA ASP A 69 5.97 -5.02 -10.69
C ASP A 69 5.62 -3.61 -11.18
N GLU A 70 6.63 -2.84 -11.56
CA GLU A 70 6.47 -1.45 -12.02
C GLU A 70 5.61 -1.32 -13.30
N ASN A 71 5.37 -2.43 -14.02
CA ASN A 71 4.52 -2.46 -15.21
C ASN A 71 3.09 -2.91 -14.92
N SER A 72 2.75 -3.24 -13.68
CA SER A 72 1.42 -3.72 -13.31
C SER A 72 0.39 -2.60 -13.29
N ALA A 73 -0.89 -2.96 -13.48
CA ALA A 73 -1.99 -2.01 -13.35
C ALA A 73 -2.11 -1.49 -11.91
N GLU A 74 -1.74 -2.33 -10.94
CA GLU A 74 -1.74 -2.06 -9.51
C GLU A 74 -0.69 -1.01 -9.14
N HIS A 75 0.53 -1.12 -9.67
CA HIS A 75 1.56 -0.10 -9.51
C HIS A 75 1.10 1.23 -10.11
N ALA A 76 0.56 1.22 -11.34
CA ALA A 76 0.02 2.40 -11.99
C ALA A 76 -1.12 3.05 -11.17
N ALA A 77 -2.02 2.25 -10.60
CA ALA A 77 -3.12 2.73 -9.77
C ALA A 77 -2.62 3.38 -8.46
N VAL A 78 -1.64 2.79 -7.78
CA VAL A 78 -1.02 3.36 -6.57
C VAL A 78 -0.38 4.72 -6.88
N LYS A 79 0.39 4.80 -7.97
CA LYS A 79 1.00 6.06 -8.42
C LYS A 79 -0.05 7.12 -8.77
N ALA A 80 -1.10 6.73 -9.50
CA ALA A 80 -2.20 7.62 -9.86
C ALA A 80 -2.96 8.16 -8.64
N ALA A 81 -3.04 7.38 -7.56
CA ALA A 81 -3.62 7.81 -6.29
C ALA A 81 -2.69 8.71 -5.45
N GLY A 82 -1.52 9.09 -5.97
CA GLY A 82 -0.57 9.98 -5.27
C GLY A 82 0.27 9.28 -4.20
N TRP A 83 0.37 7.95 -4.25
CA TRP A 83 1.23 7.15 -3.38
C TRP A 83 2.56 6.80 -4.06
N GLU A 84 3.59 6.60 -3.26
CA GLU A 84 4.86 6.03 -3.67
C GLU A 84 5.02 4.61 -3.12
N VAL A 85 5.80 3.80 -3.82
CA VAL A 85 6.18 2.45 -3.42
C VAL A 85 7.61 2.54 -2.92
N ALA A 86 7.85 2.25 -1.65
CA ALA A 86 9.20 2.28 -1.11
C ALA A 86 10.08 1.23 -1.77
N ARG A 87 11.37 1.54 -1.84
CA ARG A 87 12.42 0.63 -2.29
C ARG A 87 13.62 0.71 -1.36
N ASP A 88 14.43 -0.34 -1.36
CA ASP A 88 15.68 -0.34 -0.62
C ASP A 88 16.58 0.83 -1.09
N GLY A 89 17.22 1.50 -0.13
CA GLY A 89 18.05 2.68 -0.38
C GLY A 89 17.25 3.94 -0.75
N MET A 90 15.93 3.98 -0.52
CA MET A 90 15.16 5.22 -0.62
C MET A 90 15.52 6.17 0.51
N GLU A 91 16.02 7.35 0.16
CA GLU A 91 16.28 8.45 1.09
C GLU A 91 15.10 9.44 1.08
N MET A 92 14.88 10.11 2.20
CA MET A 92 13.78 11.05 2.39
C MET A 92 14.26 12.29 3.14
N ASP A 93 14.14 13.44 2.49
CA ASP A 93 14.28 14.74 3.12
C ASP A 93 12.89 15.34 3.36
N LEU A 94 12.70 15.95 4.54
CA LEU A 94 11.42 16.52 5.00
C LEU A 94 11.53 18.02 5.27
#